data_AF-W5NSB7-F1
#
_entry.id   AF-W5NSB7-F1
#
_cell.length_a   1.000
_cell.length_b   1.000
_cell.length_c   1.000
_cell.angle_alpha   90.00
_cell.angle_beta   90.00
_cell.angle_gamma   90.00
#
_symmetry.space_group_name_H-M   'P 1'
#
loop_
_entity.id
_entity.type
_entity.pdbx_description
1 polymer ?
#
loop_
_entity_poly.entity_id
_entity_poly.type
_entity_poly.pdbx_seq_one_letter_code
_entity_poly.pdbx_strand_id
1 'polypeptide(L)'
;MALPSPCVAPCSILPSLGLRVGRRSHRSRPGHSAVAEARSGRPGGGRGPTGSWHSTPRDAGGSQFTPSRPARRPGLQHLCRALQEQRQRLQGQPRPAPAPSASKMLQVFPEGKPNPLQDANLCSRLVFWWINPLFKIGHKRRLEEDDMYSVLPEDRCQHRGEELQGYWDQEVKRAEKDAREPSLMKAIIKCYWKSYLPFAIFKLFEEIFRVLLPTYFEDLLTYFQKFDPSDSGALFKAYGYTAVMNVCLVIWAILVHFFFYYVQRIGMRLRVAMCHMIYCKSLRLNNSAIRKTTTGQIVNLLSNDVNRFDKVVTFLHILWIGPLMAITVIILIWMEIGISSFAGMALLIIFMLLQSFFGKLFLSLRNKIAAFTDTRLRTMNDVITGIRTIKMYAWEKSLAELITRLRRKEISKILRSSYLDGMNLIFFDTASKVILFVTFTTYVLLGNMITVSQVFLAVTLYQAVKFTGILLFPMAIESVAETIASVQRIKVWWQITF
;
A
#
# COMPACT_ATOMS: atom_id res chain seq x y z
N MET A 1 1.14 35.45 16.90
CA MET A 1 1.70 35.28 15.55
C MET A 1 1.63 33.81 15.20
N ALA A 2 0.85 33.45 14.18
CA ALA A 2 0.66 32.06 13.77
C ALA A 2 1.96 31.51 13.20
N LEU A 3 2.69 30.73 13.98
CA LEU A 3 3.69 29.83 13.41
C LEU A 3 2.94 28.89 12.47
N PRO A 4 3.39 28.76 11.21
CA PRO A 4 2.78 27.82 10.30
C PRO A 4 2.94 26.45 10.96
N SER A 5 1.81 25.77 11.16
CA SER A 5 1.81 24.31 11.32
C SER A 5 2.77 23.77 10.26
N PRO A 6 3.74 22.91 10.59
CA PRO A 6 4.64 22.39 9.57
C PRO A 6 3.75 21.77 8.50
N CYS A 7 3.71 22.41 7.32
CA CYS A 7 3.10 21.90 6.11
C CYS A 7 3.93 20.71 5.61
N VAL A 8 4.12 19.70 6.45
CA VAL A 8 4.24 18.32 5.99
C VAL A 8 2.80 17.89 5.73
N ALA A 9 2.25 18.38 4.62
CA ALA A 9 1.11 17.71 4.03
C ALA A 9 1.54 16.25 3.82
N PRO A 10 0.82 15.25 4.38
CA PRO A 10 1.08 13.85 4.06
C PRO A 10 0.52 13.61 2.64
N CYS A 11 1.19 14.15 1.62
CA CYS A 11 0.79 14.00 0.22
C CYS A 11 1.08 12.59 -0.33
N SER A 12 1.43 11.63 0.52
CA SER A 12 1.78 10.26 0.09
C SER A 12 1.37 9.14 1.06
N ILE A 13 0.62 9.40 2.14
CA ILE A 13 0.34 8.38 3.18
C ILE A 13 -1.16 8.12 3.46
N LEU A 14 -2.08 8.88 2.87
CA LEU A 14 -3.50 8.47 2.84
C LEU A 14 -3.76 7.53 1.64
N PRO A 15 -4.35 6.33 1.82
CA PRO A 15 -4.86 5.56 0.70
C PRO A 15 -5.86 6.44 -0.05
N SER A 16 -5.54 6.77 -1.28
CA SER A 16 -6.41 7.46 -2.23
C SER A 16 -7.70 6.64 -2.42
N LEU A 17 -8.74 6.97 -1.66
CA LEU A 17 -10.11 6.72 -2.09
C LEU A 17 -10.37 7.66 -3.27
N GLY A 18 -10.20 7.12 -4.48
CA GLY A 18 -10.48 7.81 -5.72
C GLY A 18 -11.96 8.16 -5.84
N LEU A 19 -12.35 9.31 -5.32
CA LEU A 19 -13.58 10.01 -5.70
C LEU A 19 -13.19 11.08 -6.72
N ARG A 20 -13.08 10.66 -7.99
CA ARG A 20 -12.96 11.56 -9.12
C ARG A 20 -14.34 12.19 -9.35
N VAL A 21 -14.63 13.30 -8.66
CA VAL A 21 -15.82 14.12 -8.94
C VAL A 21 -15.58 14.84 -10.27
N GLY A 22 -16.16 14.30 -11.34
CA GLY A 22 -16.19 14.97 -12.64
C GLY A 22 -17.06 16.22 -12.55
N ARG A 23 -16.45 17.40 -12.64
CA ARG A 23 -17.16 18.63 -13.00
C ARG A 23 -17.69 18.45 -14.43
N ARG A 24 -19.01 18.39 -14.59
CA ARG A 24 -19.68 18.73 -15.84
C ARG A 24 -20.54 19.97 -15.61
N SER A 25 -20.17 21.05 -16.27
CA SER A 25 -21.05 22.17 -16.55
C SER A 25 -22.18 21.70 -17.46
N HIS A 26 -23.44 22.03 -17.15
CA HIS A 26 -24.38 22.50 -18.16
C HIS A 26 -25.63 23.17 -17.55
N ARG A 27 -25.91 24.32 -18.14
CA ARG A 27 -27.06 25.23 -18.12
C ARG A 27 -28.47 24.63 -17.88
N SER A 28 -29.19 25.27 -16.94
CA SER A 28 -30.55 25.83 -17.01
C SER A 28 -31.62 25.24 -17.96
N ARG A 29 -32.74 24.74 -17.42
CA ARG A 29 -34.07 25.44 -17.28
C ARG A 29 -35.15 24.50 -16.68
N PRO A 30 -36.20 25.04 -16.04
CA PRO A 30 -37.28 24.27 -15.38
C PRO A 30 -38.57 24.23 -16.21
N GLY A 31 -39.49 23.32 -15.86
CA GLY A 31 -40.88 23.41 -16.30
C GLY A 31 -41.72 22.16 -16.00
N HIS A 32 -42.77 22.36 -15.18
CA HIS A 32 -44.04 21.61 -15.12
C HIS A 32 -44.02 20.14 -14.64
N SER A 33 -45.06 19.58 -14.06
CA SER A 33 -46.14 19.97 -13.13
C SER A 33 -46.88 18.64 -12.86
N ALA A 34 -47.46 18.50 -11.67
CA ALA A 34 -48.11 17.28 -11.18
C ALA A 34 -49.23 16.74 -12.08
N VAL A 35 -49.44 15.41 -12.05
CA VAL A 35 -50.77 14.79 -11.99
C VAL A 35 -50.66 13.51 -11.15
N ALA A 36 -51.51 13.44 -10.12
CA ALA A 36 -51.84 12.25 -9.36
C ALA A 36 -53.02 11.55 -10.04
N GLU A 37 -53.05 10.22 -10.07
CA GLU A 37 -54.32 9.50 -9.90
C GLU A 37 -54.14 8.04 -9.52
N ALA A 38 -55.16 7.54 -8.83
CA ALA A 38 -55.18 6.34 -8.04
C ALA A 38 -56.05 5.24 -8.68
N ARG A 39 -55.91 4.05 -8.09
CA ARG A 39 -56.91 2.97 -7.94
C ARG A 39 -57.22 2.00 -9.09
N SER A 40 -56.98 0.74 -8.72
CA SER A 40 -57.89 -0.43 -8.74
C SER A 40 -58.16 -1.16 -10.04
N GLY A 41 -58.06 -2.50 -9.96
CA GLY A 41 -58.69 -3.42 -10.91
C GLY A 41 -58.04 -4.81 -10.96
N ARG A 42 -58.49 -5.75 -10.11
CA ARG A 42 -58.52 -7.19 -10.41
C ARG A 42 -59.85 -7.48 -11.13
N PRO A 43 -59.96 -8.49 -12.03
CA PRO A 43 -60.21 -9.89 -11.63
C PRO A 43 -59.48 -10.94 -12.49
N GLY A 44 -59.18 -12.14 -11.96
CA GLY A 44 -59.89 -13.41 -12.28
C GLY A 44 -59.17 -14.12 -13.45
N GLY A 45 -58.79 -15.40 -13.46
CA GLY A 45 -59.29 -16.65 -12.88
C GLY A 45 -59.32 -17.66 -14.05
N GLY A 46 -58.63 -18.80 -13.97
CA GLY A 46 -58.61 -19.79 -15.07
C GLY A 46 -57.68 -20.97 -14.81
N ARG A 47 -58.18 -22.18 -15.10
CA ARG A 47 -57.76 -23.51 -14.59
C ARG A 47 -56.60 -24.13 -15.39
N GLY A 48 -55.95 -25.15 -14.79
CA GLY A 48 -54.95 -26.03 -15.41
C GLY A 48 -55.52 -27.00 -16.48
N PRO A 49 -54.86 -28.13 -16.83
CA PRO A 49 -54.20 -29.05 -15.89
C PRO A 49 -52.87 -29.68 -16.35
N THR A 50 -52.36 -30.46 -15.40
CA THR A 50 -51.19 -31.35 -15.34
C THR A 50 -51.19 -32.53 -16.31
N GLY A 51 -50.00 -33.00 -16.70
CA GLY A 51 -49.76 -34.31 -17.31
C GLY A 51 -48.38 -34.86 -16.93
N SER A 52 -48.38 -36.02 -16.25
CA SER A 52 -47.26 -36.74 -15.65
C SER A 52 -46.55 -37.68 -16.64
N TRP A 53 -45.27 -37.97 -16.38
CA TRP A 53 -44.46 -38.95 -17.10
C TRP A 53 -44.18 -40.16 -16.20
N HIS A 54 -44.44 -41.38 -16.68
CA HIS A 54 -44.01 -42.64 -16.06
C HIS A 54 -43.59 -43.69 -17.12
N SER A 55 -42.29 -44.01 -17.12
CA SER A 55 -41.62 -45.33 -17.08
C SER A 55 -41.92 -46.52 -18.05
N THR A 56 -40.88 -46.88 -18.83
CA THR A 56 -40.20 -48.22 -18.98
C THR A 56 -40.84 -49.36 -19.84
N PRO A 57 -40.19 -50.54 -20.08
CA PRO A 57 -39.08 -50.87 -21.02
C PRO A 57 -39.29 -52.22 -21.81
N ARG A 58 -38.21 -52.83 -22.40
CA ARG A 58 -38.03 -54.21 -22.99
C ARG A 58 -38.32 -54.37 -24.50
N ASP A 59 -37.72 -55.28 -25.29
CA ASP A 59 -36.74 -56.38 -25.10
C ASP A 59 -36.11 -56.79 -26.46
N ALA A 60 -35.12 -57.69 -26.38
CA ALA A 60 -34.24 -58.22 -27.42
C ALA A 60 -34.87 -59.10 -28.53
N GLY A 61 -34.14 -59.23 -29.65
CA GLY A 61 -34.33 -60.27 -30.67
C GLY A 61 -33.08 -60.43 -31.54
N GLY A 62 -32.46 -61.62 -31.54
CA GLY A 62 -31.25 -61.94 -32.30
C GLY A 62 -31.51 -62.46 -33.70
N SER A 63 -30.50 -62.40 -34.56
CA SER A 63 -30.35 -63.30 -35.73
C SER A 63 -28.88 -63.38 -36.16
N GLN A 64 -28.43 -64.60 -36.44
CA GLN A 64 -27.12 -64.97 -36.97
C GLN A 64 -27.06 -64.69 -38.47
N PHE A 65 -25.92 -64.20 -38.98
CA PHE A 65 -25.57 -64.27 -40.42
C PHE A 65 -24.06 -64.47 -40.63
N THR A 66 -23.75 -65.24 -41.66
CA THR A 66 -22.48 -65.84 -42.09
C THR A 66 -21.41 -64.83 -42.57
N PRO A 67 -20.10 -65.18 -42.56
CA PRO A 67 -19.04 -64.26 -42.96
C PRO A 67 -18.87 -64.25 -44.50
N SER A 68 -19.10 -63.08 -45.11
CA SER A 68 -18.78 -62.79 -46.51
C SER A 68 -17.43 -62.05 -46.61
N ARG A 69 -16.68 -62.34 -47.69
CA ARG A 69 -15.32 -61.85 -47.99
C ARG A 69 -15.16 -60.32 -47.88
N PRO A 70 -14.01 -59.78 -47.45
CA PRO A 70 -13.83 -58.34 -47.34
C PRO A 70 -13.63 -57.68 -48.71
N ALA A 71 -14.52 -56.74 -49.04
CA ALA A 71 -14.35 -55.80 -50.14
C ALA A 71 -13.20 -54.82 -49.84
N ARG A 72 -12.27 -54.66 -50.79
CA ARG A 72 -11.17 -53.68 -50.73
C ARG A 72 -11.74 -52.26 -50.66
N ARG A 73 -11.51 -51.54 -49.56
CA ARG A 73 -11.89 -50.13 -49.38
C ARG A 73 -10.85 -49.20 -50.06
N PRO A 74 -11.23 -48.36 -51.05
CA PRO A 74 -10.31 -47.45 -51.76
C PRO A 74 -9.75 -46.28 -50.92
N GLY A 75 -10.25 -46.06 -49.70
CA GLY A 75 -9.93 -44.88 -48.89
C GLY A 75 -8.53 -44.86 -48.24
N LEU A 76 -7.91 -46.02 -48.00
CA LEU A 76 -6.61 -46.09 -47.29
C LEU A 76 -5.42 -45.65 -48.16
N GLN A 77 -5.50 -45.84 -49.48
CA GLN A 77 -4.42 -45.42 -50.39
C GLN A 77 -4.35 -43.89 -50.53
N HIS A 78 -5.48 -43.20 -50.51
CA HIS A 78 -5.53 -41.74 -50.51
C HIS A 78 -5.00 -41.14 -49.20
N LEU A 79 -5.29 -41.77 -48.06
CA LEU A 79 -4.78 -41.32 -46.76
C LEU A 79 -3.25 -41.52 -46.65
N CYS A 80 -2.71 -42.64 -47.16
CA CYS A 80 -1.27 -42.86 -47.21
C CYS A 80 -0.55 -41.88 -48.14
N ARG A 81 -1.12 -41.55 -49.31
CA ARG A 81 -0.56 -40.52 -50.20
C ARG A 81 -0.57 -39.13 -49.55
N ALA A 82 -1.67 -38.75 -48.91
CA ALA A 82 -1.76 -37.46 -48.21
C ALA A 82 -0.72 -37.36 -47.06
N LEU A 83 -0.51 -38.45 -46.31
CA LEU A 83 0.51 -38.50 -45.26
C LEU A 83 1.94 -38.48 -45.80
N GLN A 84 2.20 -39.10 -46.96
CA GLN A 84 3.51 -39.03 -47.62
C GLN A 84 3.81 -37.64 -48.19
N GLU A 85 2.83 -36.97 -48.79
CA GLU A 85 2.97 -35.60 -49.29
C GLU A 85 3.21 -34.61 -48.13
N GLN A 86 2.53 -34.80 -47.00
CA GLN A 86 2.73 -33.96 -45.81
C GLN A 86 4.11 -34.20 -45.17
N ARG A 87 4.64 -35.43 -45.22
CA ARG A 87 6.00 -35.75 -44.78
C ARG A 87 7.07 -35.15 -45.68
N GLN A 88 6.86 -35.14 -47.00
CA GLN A 88 7.78 -34.49 -47.95
C GLN A 88 7.77 -32.96 -47.80
N ARG A 89 6.62 -32.34 -47.52
CA ARG A 89 6.53 -30.89 -47.23
C ARG A 89 7.28 -30.49 -45.95
N LEU A 90 7.32 -31.36 -44.94
CA LEU A 90 8.07 -31.13 -43.70
C LEU A 90 9.58 -31.36 -43.85
N GLN A 91 10.01 -32.18 -44.81
CA GLN A 91 11.43 -32.44 -45.08
C GLN A 91 12.09 -31.35 -45.96
N GLY A 92 11.30 -30.53 -46.66
CA GLY A 92 11.78 -29.43 -47.50
C GLY A 92 11.86 -28.06 -46.81
N GLN A 93 11.47 -27.93 -45.53
CA GLN A 93 11.60 -26.67 -44.81
C GLN A 93 13.04 -26.48 -44.29
N PRO A 94 13.66 -25.31 -44.50
CA PRO A 94 14.97 -25.02 -43.90
C PRO A 94 14.85 -25.11 -42.37
N ARG A 95 15.82 -25.79 -41.73
CA ARG A 95 15.88 -25.89 -40.27
C ARG A 95 15.83 -24.47 -39.68
N PRO A 96 15.02 -24.23 -38.62
CA PRO A 96 15.09 -22.96 -37.91
C PRO A 96 16.54 -22.76 -37.43
N ALA A 97 17.06 -21.55 -37.63
CA ALA A 97 18.41 -21.20 -37.22
C ALA A 97 18.62 -21.56 -35.73
N PRO A 98 19.81 -22.04 -35.34
CA PRO A 98 20.10 -22.33 -33.94
C PRO A 98 19.84 -21.07 -33.11
N ALA A 99 19.15 -21.24 -31.97
CA ALA A 99 18.84 -20.15 -31.07
C ALA A 99 20.13 -19.36 -30.76
N PRO A 100 20.11 -18.02 -30.83
CA PRO A 100 21.28 -17.22 -30.49
C PRO A 100 21.73 -17.56 -29.06
N SER A 101 23.04 -17.64 -28.85
CA SER A 101 23.61 -17.92 -27.52
C SER A 101 23.04 -16.94 -26.48
N ALA A 102 22.93 -17.38 -25.22
CA ALA A 102 22.38 -16.58 -24.12
C ALA A 102 23.04 -15.18 -24.01
N SER A 103 24.30 -15.04 -24.42
CA SER A 103 25.02 -13.76 -24.49
C SER A 103 24.45 -12.78 -25.53
N LYS A 104 23.84 -13.24 -26.62
CA LYS A 104 23.17 -12.40 -27.63
C LYS A 104 21.73 -12.03 -27.25
N MET A 105 21.01 -12.86 -26.49
CA MET A 105 19.67 -12.50 -25.99
C MET A 105 19.68 -11.40 -24.94
N LEU A 106 20.80 -11.22 -24.23
CA LEU A 106 20.96 -10.16 -23.22
C LEU A 106 21.10 -8.74 -23.81
N GLN A 107 21.23 -8.59 -25.13
CA GLN A 107 21.35 -7.29 -25.82
C GLN A 107 20.02 -6.76 -26.39
N VAL A 108 18.87 -7.35 -26.07
CA VAL A 108 17.57 -6.99 -26.71
C VAL A 108 16.98 -5.67 -26.19
N PHE A 109 17.55 -5.06 -25.13
CA PHE A 109 17.15 -3.72 -24.69
C PHE A 109 18.23 -2.71 -25.06
N PRO A 110 17.95 -1.66 -25.85
CA PRO A 110 18.90 -0.57 -26.04
C PRO A 110 19.30 -0.05 -24.66
N GLU A 111 20.59 0.22 -24.44
CA GLU A 111 21.06 0.81 -23.19
C GLU A 111 20.36 2.15 -22.97
N GLY A 112 19.32 2.13 -22.13
CA GLY A 112 18.53 3.31 -21.82
C GLY A 112 19.41 4.39 -21.18
N LYS A 113 19.04 5.66 -21.39
CA LYS A 113 19.76 6.84 -20.90
C LYS A 113 20.33 6.59 -19.48
N PRO A 114 21.64 6.73 -19.26
CA PRO A 114 22.25 6.41 -17.97
C PRO A 114 21.64 7.24 -16.86
N ASN A 115 21.54 6.66 -15.66
CA ASN A 115 20.95 7.33 -14.53
C ASN A 115 21.87 8.47 -14.04
N PRO A 116 21.42 9.74 -14.04
CA PRO A 116 22.24 10.87 -13.64
C PRO A 116 22.65 10.82 -12.15
N LEU A 117 22.04 9.94 -11.34
CA LEU A 117 22.52 9.68 -9.98
C LEU A 117 23.93 9.05 -9.95
N GLN A 118 24.32 8.30 -10.99
CA GLN A 118 25.64 7.65 -11.07
C GLN A 118 26.75 8.71 -11.02
N ASP A 119 26.63 9.74 -11.87
CA ASP A 119 27.61 10.82 -12.00
C ASP A 119 27.34 12.01 -11.07
N ALA A 120 26.27 11.96 -10.26
CA ALA A 120 25.92 13.07 -9.38
C ALA A 120 26.90 13.23 -8.21
N ASN A 121 27.45 14.44 -8.07
CA ASN A 121 28.23 14.85 -6.90
C ASN A 121 27.40 14.77 -5.60
N LEU A 122 28.07 14.70 -4.44
CA LEU A 122 27.43 14.58 -3.12
C LEU A 122 26.36 15.64 -2.85
N CYS A 123 26.61 16.91 -3.21
CA CYS A 123 25.63 17.99 -3.05
C CYS A 123 24.38 17.76 -3.91
N SER A 124 24.56 17.32 -5.16
CA SER A 124 23.45 16.98 -6.06
C SER A 124 22.64 15.79 -5.53
N ARG A 125 23.30 14.81 -4.90
CA ARG A 125 22.63 13.67 -4.24
C ARG A 125 21.83 14.10 -3.01
N LEU A 126 22.38 14.98 -2.17
CA LEU A 126 21.72 15.48 -0.94
C LEU A 126 20.47 16.31 -1.25
N VAL A 127 20.54 17.21 -2.24
CA VAL A 127 19.43 18.12 -2.61
C VAL A 127 18.53 17.52 -3.70
N PHE A 128 18.80 16.28 -4.14
CA PHE A 128 18.10 15.62 -5.24
C PHE A 128 18.14 16.41 -6.56
N TRP A 129 19.17 17.22 -6.79
CA TRP A 129 19.26 18.09 -7.97
C TRP A 129 19.36 17.32 -9.29
N TRP A 130 19.91 16.11 -9.25
CA TRP A 130 20.09 15.22 -10.41
C TRP A 130 18.79 14.88 -11.16
N ILE A 131 17.62 15.02 -10.52
CA ILE A 131 16.32 14.72 -11.16
C ILE A 131 15.75 15.91 -11.95
N ASN A 132 16.27 17.12 -11.74
CA ASN A 132 15.76 18.35 -12.37
C ASN A 132 15.69 18.31 -13.91
N PRO A 133 16.62 17.67 -14.65
CA PRO A 133 16.50 17.52 -16.09
C PRO A 133 15.19 16.81 -16.51
N LEU A 134 14.77 15.78 -15.76
CA LEU A 134 13.52 15.06 -16.02
C LEU A 134 12.30 15.94 -15.76
N PHE A 135 12.31 16.73 -14.67
CA PHE A 135 11.23 17.69 -14.40
C PHE A 135 11.13 18.80 -15.46
N LYS A 136 12.27 19.26 -16.00
CA LYS A 136 12.26 20.22 -17.12
C LYS A 136 11.62 19.64 -18.37
N ILE A 137 11.84 18.36 -18.68
CA ILE A 137 11.18 17.68 -19.80
C ILE A 137 9.67 17.55 -19.51
N GLY A 138 9.31 17.05 -18.32
CA GLY A 138 7.92 16.88 -17.89
C GLY A 138 7.10 18.17 -17.80
N HIS A 139 7.77 19.31 -17.60
CA HIS A 139 7.15 20.63 -17.66
C HIS A 139 6.84 21.07 -19.10
N LYS A 140 7.74 20.76 -20.05
CA LYS A 140 7.60 21.14 -21.46
C LYS A 140 6.66 20.24 -22.23
N ARG A 141 6.66 18.94 -21.94
CA ARG A 141 5.86 17.93 -22.62
C ARG A 141 5.49 16.79 -21.67
N ARG A 142 4.49 15.99 -22.06
CA ARG A 142 4.18 14.75 -21.36
C ARG A 142 5.37 13.79 -21.48
N LEU A 143 5.78 13.22 -20.35
CA LEU A 143 6.87 12.23 -20.29
C LEU A 143 6.50 10.96 -21.04
N GLU A 144 7.44 10.44 -21.82
CA GLU A 144 7.36 9.17 -22.54
C GLU A 144 8.32 8.14 -21.91
N GLU A 145 8.18 6.86 -22.28
CA GLU A 145 9.02 5.78 -21.75
C GLU A 145 10.51 6.01 -22.07
N ASP A 146 10.81 6.56 -23.24
CA ASP A 146 12.18 6.89 -23.69
C ASP A 146 12.82 8.06 -22.92
N ASP A 147 12.05 8.85 -22.16
CA ASP A 147 12.57 9.89 -21.27
C ASP A 147 13.10 9.32 -19.95
N MET A 148 12.73 8.09 -19.62
CA MET A 148 13.09 7.47 -18.36
C MET A 148 14.54 7.01 -18.37
N TYR A 149 15.22 7.23 -17.24
CA TYR A 149 16.58 6.74 -17.05
C TYR A 149 16.60 5.23 -16.79
N SER A 150 17.67 4.58 -17.21
CA SER A 150 17.93 3.19 -16.85
C SER A 150 18.10 3.02 -15.34
N VAL A 151 17.75 1.83 -14.86
CA VAL A 151 17.88 1.48 -13.44
C VAL A 151 19.36 1.41 -13.05
N LEU A 152 19.69 1.82 -11.84
CA LEU A 152 21.05 1.71 -11.31
C LEU A 152 21.51 0.25 -11.32
N PRO A 153 22.78 -0.04 -11.64
CA PRO A 153 23.31 -1.41 -11.65
C PRO A 153 23.05 -2.16 -10.34
N GLU A 154 23.20 -1.48 -9.19
CA GLU A 154 22.93 -2.00 -7.84
C GLU A 154 21.45 -2.35 -7.57
N ASP A 155 20.53 -1.80 -8.36
CA ASP A 155 19.09 -1.97 -8.20
C ASP A 155 18.51 -2.93 -9.24
N ARG A 156 19.36 -3.53 -10.09
CA ARG A 156 18.93 -4.51 -11.08
C ARG A 156 18.34 -5.75 -10.41
N CYS A 157 17.27 -6.26 -11.02
CA CYS A 157 16.46 -7.37 -10.51
C CYS A 157 17.29 -8.64 -10.31
N GLN A 158 18.16 -8.98 -11.26
CA GLN A 158 18.98 -10.18 -11.22
C GLN A 158 19.87 -10.23 -9.97
N HIS A 159 20.67 -9.19 -9.74
CA HIS A 159 21.59 -9.13 -8.59
C HIS A 159 20.84 -9.23 -7.25
N ARG A 160 19.77 -8.44 -7.08
CA ARG A 160 18.97 -8.43 -5.83
C ARG A 160 18.21 -9.73 -5.60
N GLY A 161 17.71 -10.32 -6.68
CA GLY A 161 17.00 -11.60 -6.65
C GLY A 161 17.92 -12.76 -6.28
N GLU A 162 19.10 -12.85 -6.90
CA GLU A 162 20.11 -13.87 -6.61
C GLU A 162 20.65 -13.73 -5.18
N GLU A 163 20.89 -12.50 -4.71
CA GLU A 163 21.31 -12.22 -3.33
C GLU A 163 20.30 -12.78 -2.31
N LEU A 164 19.02 -12.42 -2.43
CA LEU A 164 17.99 -12.90 -1.51
C LEU A 164 17.76 -14.42 -1.64
N GLN A 165 17.86 -14.97 -2.85
CA GLN A 165 17.73 -16.40 -3.08
C GLN A 165 18.87 -17.18 -2.40
N GLY A 166 20.10 -16.69 -2.44
CA GLY A 166 21.22 -17.29 -1.71
C GLY A 166 21.00 -17.32 -0.19
N TYR A 167 20.44 -16.26 0.38
CA TYR A 167 20.07 -16.23 1.81
C TYR A 167 18.91 -17.19 2.14
N TRP A 168 17.95 -17.34 1.24
CA TRP A 168 16.87 -18.32 1.37
C TRP A 168 17.41 -19.76 1.35
N ASP A 169 18.29 -20.09 0.39
CA ASP A 169 18.88 -21.43 0.28
C ASP A 169 19.73 -21.79 1.53
N GLN A 170 20.43 -20.81 2.10
CA GLN A 170 21.12 -20.99 3.39
C GLN A 170 20.16 -21.25 4.55
N GLU A 171 19.02 -20.57 4.60
CA GLU A 171 18.01 -20.78 5.64
C GLU A 171 17.33 -22.14 5.51
N VAL A 172 17.07 -22.61 4.28
CA VAL A 172 16.54 -23.97 4.03
C VAL A 172 17.52 -25.03 4.56
N LYS A 173 18.80 -24.94 4.21
CA LYS A 173 19.82 -25.90 4.71
C LYS A 173 19.96 -25.89 6.23
N ARG A 174 19.87 -24.72 6.87
CA ARG A 174 19.88 -24.60 8.34
C ARG A 174 18.62 -25.19 8.95
N ALA A 175 17.48 -24.94 8.34
CA ALA A 175 16.20 -25.43 8.81
C ALA A 175 16.15 -26.97 8.77
N GLU A 176 16.69 -27.59 7.71
CA GLU A 176 16.88 -29.05 7.61
C GLU A 176 17.80 -29.58 8.71
N LYS A 177 18.94 -28.94 8.97
CA LYS A 177 19.88 -29.35 10.03
C LYS A 177 19.26 -29.27 11.43
N ASP A 178 18.48 -28.22 11.68
CA ASP A 178 17.86 -27.95 12.98
C ASP A 178 16.48 -28.65 13.13
N ALA A 179 16.07 -29.50 12.17
CA ALA A 179 14.75 -30.14 12.10
C ALA A 179 13.57 -29.16 12.31
N ARG A 180 13.69 -27.93 11.76
CA ARG A 180 12.70 -26.86 11.88
C ARG A 180 12.19 -26.44 10.51
N GLU A 181 11.04 -25.77 10.47
CA GLU A 181 10.57 -25.18 9.22
C GLU A 181 11.40 -23.96 8.80
N PRO A 182 11.70 -23.80 7.50
CA PRO A 182 12.38 -22.60 7.00
C PRO A 182 11.49 -21.36 7.15
N SER A 183 12.11 -20.23 7.53
CA SER A 183 11.40 -18.96 7.73
C SER A 183 11.86 -17.90 6.74
N LEU A 184 10.93 -17.47 5.87
CA LEU A 184 11.19 -16.44 4.88
C LEU A 184 11.54 -15.09 5.53
N MET A 185 10.91 -14.77 6.66
CA MET A 185 11.26 -13.56 7.42
C MET A 185 12.72 -13.57 7.89
N LYS A 186 13.23 -14.71 8.36
CA LYS A 186 14.63 -14.81 8.79
C LYS A 186 15.60 -14.58 7.62
N ALA A 187 15.30 -15.12 6.45
CA ALA A 187 16.11 -14.91 5.25
C ALA A 187 16.10 -13.42 4.81
N ILE A 188 14.93 -12.78 4.79
CA ILE A 188 14.78 -11.36 4.47
C ILE A 188 15.56 -10.48 5.45
N ILE A 189 15.36 -10.70 6.76
CA ILE A 189 16.05 -9.94 7.81
C ILE A 189 17.57 -10.09 7.66
N LYS A 190 18.07 -11.32 7.50
CA LYS A 190 19.51 -11.58 7.39
C LYS A 190 20.15 -10.96 6.13
N CYS A 191 19.39 -10.84 5.03
CA CYS A 191 19.82 -10.18 3.81
C CYS A 191 19.91 -8.66 3.97
N TYR A 192 18.87 -8.02 4.51
CA TYR A 192 18.74 -6.55 4.49
C TYR A 192 19.14 -5.82 5.78
N TRP A 193 19.27 -6.49 6.93
CA TRP A 193 19.48 -5.80 8.21
C TRP A 193 20.75 -4.95 8.26
N LYS A 194 21.87 -5.41 7.66
CA LYS A 194 23.14 -4.66 7.64
C LYS A 194 23.02 -3.35 6.86
N SER A 195 22.28 -3.38 5.74
CA SER A 195 22.04 -2.20 4.91
C SER A 195 20.99 -1.28 5.53
N TYR A 196 20.09 -1.81 6.36
CA TYR A 196 19.00 -1.07 6.98
C TYR A 196 19.39 -0.41 8.32
N LEU A 197 20.23 -1.07 9.12
CA LEU A 197 20.60 -0.63 10.48
C LEU A 197 21.24 0.77 10.54
N PRO A 198 22.14 1.20 9.63
CA PRO A 198 22.73 2.53 9.68
C PRO A 198 21.68 3.66 9.66
N PHE A 199 20.54 3.45 9.00
CA PHE A 199 19.44 4.43 8.96
C PHE A 199 18.73 4.60 10.30
N ALA A 200 18.89 3.66 11.24
CA ALA A 200 18.46 3.87 12.63
C ALA A 200 19.17 5.06 13.28
N ILE A 201 20.48 5.19 13.02
CA ILE A 201 21.31 6.26 13.57
C ILE A 201 20.90 7.61 12.96
N PHE A 202 20.70 7.66 11.63
CA PHE A 202 20.21 8.88 10.97
C PHE A 202 18.85 9.32 11.50
N LYS A 203 17.94 8.36 11.75
CA LYS A 203 16.62 8.65 12.29
C LYS A 203 16.67 9.10 13.76
N LEU A 204 17.63 8.63 14.55
CA LEU A 204 17.91 9.17 15.89
C LEU A 204 18.37 10.62 15.83
N PHE A 205 19.34 10.93 14.97
CA PHE A 205 19.79 12.32 14.79
C PHE A 205 18.66 13.23 14.35
N GLU A 206 17.83 12.80 13.40
CA GLU A 206 16.66 13.55 12.98
C GLU A 206 15.71 13.82 14.15
N GLU A 207 15.45 12.85 15.02
CA GLU A 207 14.60 13.05 16.19
C GLU A 207 15.24 14.01 17.22
N ILE A 208 16.56 13.96 17.40
CA ILE A 208 17.29 14.90 18.27
C ILE A 208 17.11 16.33 17.75
N PHE A 209 17.36 16.60 16.47
CA PHE A 209 17.18 17.95 15.91
C PHE A 209 15.73 18.43 15.98
N ARG A 210 14.77 17.51 15.82
CA ARG A 210 13.34 17.82 15.96
C ARG A 210 12.96 18.27 17.37
N VAL A 211 13.60 17.72 18.39
CA VAL A 211 13.39 18.04 19.81
C VAL A 211 14.19 19.26 20.27
N LEU A 212 15.35 19.52 19.65
CA LEU A 212 16.16 20.72 19.94
C LEU A 212 15.54 22.00 19.36
N LEU A 213 14.79 21.91 18.27
CA LEU A 213 14.22 23.09 17.61
C LEU A 213 13.31 23.92 18.55
N PRO A 214 12.38 23.32 19.31
CA PRO A 214 11.53 24.06 20.23
C PRO A 214 12.26 24.63 21.45
N THR A 215 13.32 23.98 21.94
CA THR A 215 14.09 24.47 23.11
C THR A 215 14.88 25.73 22.78
N TYR A 216 15.56 25.77 21.62
CA TYR A 216 16.25 27.00 21.19
C TYR A 216 15.28 28.14 20.88
N PHE A 217 14.07 27.82 20.42
CA PHE A 217 13.03 28.83 20.24
C PHE A 217 12.53 29.38 21.58
N GLU A 218 12.45 28.56 22.62
CA GLU A 218 12.11 29.00 23.96
C GLU A 218 13.14 29.98 24.54
N ASP A 219 14.44 29.66 24.42
CA ASP A 219 15.53 30.56 24.84
C ASP A 219 15.45 31.92 24.14
N LEU A 220 15.16 31.90 22.83
CA LEU A 220 14.95 33.11 22.05
C LEU A 220 13.74 33.91 22.54
N LEU A 221 12.64 33.24 22.91
CA LEU A 221 11.45 33.90 23.43
C LEU A 221 11.69 34.50 24.82
N THR A 222 12.49 33.83 25.66
CA THR A 222 12.89 34.33 26.98
C THR A 222 13.74 35.59 26.86
N TYR A 223 14.63 35.65 25.86
CA TYR A 223 15.37 36.86 25.53
C TYR A 223 14.44 38.05 25.22
N PHE A 224 13.42 37.84 24.39
CA PHE A 224 12.46 38.91 24.07
C PHE A 224 11.59 39.34 25.25
N GLN A 225 11.33 38.47 26.22
CA GLN A 225 10.59 38.82 27.43
C GLN A 225 11.42 39.65 28.42
N LYS A 226 12.73 39.39 28.49
CA LYS A 226 13.69 40.07 29.37
C LYS A 226 14.60 41.01 28.58
N PHE A 227 14.03 41.71 27.60
CA PHE A 227 14.80 42.57 26.71
C PHE A 227 15.36 43.77 27.46
N ASP A 228 16.69 43.85 27.57
CA ASP A 228 17.42 45.01 28.09
C ASP A 228 18.22 45.65 26.94
N PRO A 229 17.96 46.93 26.58
CA PRO A 229 18.67 47.62 25.51
C PRO A 229 20.16 47.79 25.74
N SER A 230 20.62 47.70 27.00
CA SER A 230 22.01 47.95 27.39
C SER A 230 22.89 46.69 27.40
N ASP A 231 22.28 45.50 27.33
CA ASP A 231 23.00 44.23 27.35
C ASP A 231 23.36 43.74 25.93
N SER A 232 24.50 44.24 25.44
CA SER A 232 25.11 43.79 24.18
C SER A 232 25.45 42.28 24.16
N GLY A 233 25.67 41.67 25.33
CA GLY A 233 25.94 40.23 25.46
C GLY A 233 24.69 39.37 25.23
N ALA A 234 23.54 39.82 25.72
CA ALA A 234 22.26 39.15 25.47
C ALA A 234 21.84 39.22 23.99
N LEU A 235 22.10 40.35 23.32
CA LEU A 235 21.90 40.49 21.87
C LEU A 235 22.73 39.48 21.07
N PHE A 236 24.02 39.32 21.40
CA PHE A 236 24.88 38.34 20.74
C PHE A 236 24.38 36.90 20.94
N LYS A 237 23.94 36.55 22.16
CA LYS A 237 23.35 35.23 22.45
C LYS A 237 22.08 34.99 21.64
N ALA A 238 21.20 35.98 21.49
CA ALA A 238 19.97 35.87 20.71
C ALA A 238 20.24 35.61 19.21
N TYR A 239 21.24 36.30 18.62
CA TYR A 239 21.69 36.00 17.26
C TYR A 239 22.27 34.59 17.16
N GLY A 240 23.05 34.15 18.16
CA GLY A 240 23.57 32.79 18.27
C GLY A 240 22.46 31.73 18.27
N TYR A 241 21.46 31.86 19.16
CA TYR A 241 20.31 30.95 19.22
C TYR A 241 19.53 30.92 17.90
N THR A 242 19.31 32.07 17.28
CA THR A 242 18.62 32.16 15.98
C THR A 242 19.41 31.46 14.88
N ALA A 243 20.72 31.66 14.80
CA ALA A 243 21.58 31.01 13.82
C ALA A 243 21.59 29.48 14.00
N VAL A 244 21.78 29.01 15.24
CA VAL A 244 21.77 27.58 15.58
C VAL A 244 20.42 26.96 15.26
N MET A 245 19.31 27.61 15.62
CA MET A 245 17.96 27.13 15.32
C MET A 245 17.73 26.94 13.82
N ASN A 246 18.14 27.91 12.99
CA ASN A 246 18.01 27.81 11.53
C ASN A 246 18.88 26.69 10.94
N VAL A 247 20.11 26.53 11.44
CA VAL A 247 21.00 25.43 11.03
C VAL A 247 20.39 24.08 11.40
N CYS A 248 19.88 23.92 12.63
CA CYS A 248 19.17 22.73 13.08
C CYS A 248 17.95 22.41 12.21
N LEU A 249 17.17 23.42 11.83
CA LEU A 249 16.02 23.24 10.94
C LEU A 249 16.42 22.73 9.54
N VAL A 250 17.47 23.29 8.95
CA VAL A 250 17.97 22.85 7.64
C VAL A 250 18.53 21.43 7.72
N ILE A 251 19.31 21.10 8.76
CA ILE A 251 19.83 19.75 8.97
C ILE A 251 18.69 18.76 9.16
N TRP A 252 17.69 19.10 10.00
CA TRP A 252 16.50 18.28 10.19
C TRP A 252 15.79 17.99 8.87
N ALA A 253 15.52 19.02 8.06
CA ALA A 253 14.87 18.86 6.77
C ALA A 253 15.65 17.94 5.82
N ILE A 254 16.97 18.10 5.74
CA ILE A 254 17.85 17.24 4.93
C ILE A 254 17.79 15.79 5.44
N LEU A 255 17.92 15.58 6.75
CA LEU A 255 17.91 14.24 7.36
C LEU A 255 16.58 13.51 7.13
N VAL A 256 15.45 14.20 7.26
CA VAL A 256 14.12 13.63 7.00
C VAL A 256 14.03 13.10 5.57
N HIS A 257 14.35 13.93 4.57
CA HIS A 257 14.23 13.55 3.17
C HIS A 257 15.26 12.49 2.77
N PHE A 258 16.48 12.60 3.28
CA PHE A 258 17.52 11.60 3.11
C PHE A 258 17.07 10.24 3.64
N PHE A 259 16.60 10.19 4.90
CA PHE A 259 16.08 8.97 5.51
C PHE A 259 14.97 8.34 4.67
N PHE A 260 13.94 9.11 4.29
CA PHE A 260 12.81 8.60 3.51
C PHE A 260 13.26 8.01 2.17
N TYR A 261 14.11 8.71 1.43
CA TYR A 261 14.57 8.25 0.12
C TYR A 261 15.31 6.91 0.20
N TYR A 262 16.30 6.79 1.09
CA TYR A 262 17.11 5.57 1.17
C TYR A 262 16.34 4.39 1.72
N VAL A 263 15.49 4.62 2.72
CA VAL A 263 14.64 3.56 3.31
C VAL A 263 13.60 3.06 2.30
N GLN A 264 12.97 3.95 1.52
CA GLN A 264 12.08 3.55 0.43
C GLN A 264 12.82 2.78 -0.67
N ARG A 265 14.05 3.16 -0.99
CA ARG A 265 14.90 2.42 -1.95
C ARG A 265 15.19 0.99 -1.47
N ILE A 266 15.39 0.78 -0.17
CA ILE A 266 15.53 -0.57 0.41
C ILE A 266 14.22 -1.36 0.26
N GLY A 267 13.07 -0.74 0.55
CA GLY A 267 11.76 -1.36 0.33
C GLY A 267 11.57 -1.83 -1.12
N MET A 268 11.89 -0.96 -2.08
CA MET A 268 11.85 -1.27 -3.51
C MET A 268 12.79 -2.43 -3.88
N ARG A 269 14.02 -2.45 -3.36
CA ARG A 269 14.98 -3.56 -3.59
C ARG A 269 14.42 -4.88 -3.08
N LEU A 270 13.84 -4.89 -1.88
CA LEU A 270 13.20 -6.08 -1.31
C LEU A 270 12.02 -6.54 -2.16
N ARG A 271 11.15 -5.62 -2.61
CA ARG A 271 10.03 -5.93 -3.52
C ARG A 271 10.52 -6.60 -4.80
N VAL A 272 11.52 -6.01 -5.46
CA VAL A 272 12.09 -6.55 -6.71
C VAL A 272 12.72 -7.92 -6.50
N ALA A 273 13.48 -8.12 -5.41
CA ALA A 273 14.07 -9.41 -5.07
C ALA A 273 13.01 -10.51 -4.85
N MET A 274 11.93 -10.17 -4.14
CA MET A 274 10.80 -11.07 -3.91
C MET A 274 10.09 -11.42 -5.23
N CYS A 275 9.87 -10.44 -6.12
CA CYS A 275 9.31 -10.69 -7.45
C CYS A 275 10.18 -11.66 -8.25
N HIS A 276 11.50 -11.46 -8.24
CA HIS A 276 12.44 -12.36 -8.92
C HIS A 276 12.34 -13.79 -8.39
N MET A 277 12.41 -13.97 -7.07
CA MET A 277 12.31 -15.29 -6.43
C MET A 277 11.00 -16.00 -6.76
N ILE A 278 9.86 -15.30 -6.67
CA ILE A 278 8.55 -15.85 -7.01
C ILE A 278 8.52 -16.26 -8.48
N TYR A 279 9.01 -15.42 -9.39
CA TYR A 279 9.08 -15.71 -10.82
C TYR A 279 9.94 -16.95 -11.13
N CYS A 280 11.17 -17.00 -10.61
CA CYS A 280 12.06 -18.15 -10.79
C CYS A 280 11.46 -19.44 -10.22
N LYS A 281 10.76 -19.34 -9.08
CA LYS A 281 10.07 -20.49 -8.49
C LYS A 281 8.89 -20.93 -9.34
N SER A 282 8.08 -20.00 -9.86
CA SER A 282 6.93 -20.31 -10.74
C SER A 282 7.35 -21.11 -11.98
N LEU A 283 8.51 -20.81 -12.55
CA LEU A 283 9.07 -21.54 -13.70
C LEU A 283 9.54 -22.97 -13.37
N ARG A 284 9.69 -23.30 -12.07
CA ARG A 284 10.19 -24.60 -11.58
C ARG A 284 9.11 -25.41 -10.83
N LEU A 285 7.85 -24.99 -10.88
CA LEU A 285 6.75 -25.69 -10.22
C LEU A 285 6.40 -26.99 -10.97
N ASN A 286 6.17 -28.07 -10.22
CA ASN A 286 5.69 -29.34 -10.78
C ASN A 286 4.19 -29.23 -11.18
N ASN A 287 3.75 -30.07 -12.14
CA ASN A 287 2.37 -30.14 -12.64
C ASN A 287 1.31 -30.44 -11.55
N SER A 288 1.70 -31.01 -10.41
CA SER A 288 0.80 -31.18 -9.24
C SER A 288 0.59 -29.86 -8.49
N ALA A 289 1.66 -29.10 -8.26
CA ALA A 289 1.62 -27.80 -7.59
C ALA A 289 0.95 -26.73 -8.47
N ILE A 290 1.17 -26.76 -9.79
CA ILE A 290 0.55 -25.84 -10.74
C ILE A 290 -0.98 -26.06 -10.85
N ARG A 291 -1.46 -27.27 -10.55
CA ARG A 291 -2.91 -27.55 -10.47
C ARG A 291 -3.55 -27.02 -9.19
N LYS A 292 -2.77 -26.89 -8.11
CA LYS A 292 -3.21 -26.31 -6.83
C LYS A 292 -3.14 -24.78 -6.81
N THR A 293 -2.37 -24.16 -7.71
CA THR A 293 -2.11 -22.72 -7.73
C THR A 293 -2.56 -22.10 -9.06
N THR A 294 -3.47 -21.14 -9.03
CA THR A 294 -3.94 -20.48 -10.25
C THR A 294 -3.01 -19.32 -10.63
N THR A 295 -2.91 -19.01 -11.93
CA THR A 295 -2.16 -17.83 -12.41
C THR A 295 -2.63 -16.55 -11.72
N GLY A 296 -3.94 -16.42 -11.45
CA GLY A 296 -4.51 -15.29 -10.71
C GLY A 296 -4.01 -15.17 -9.27
N GLN A 297 -3.78 -16.29 -8.57
CA GLN A 297 -3.21 -16.29 -7.22
C GLN A 297 -1.76 -15.77 -7.24
N ILE A 298 -0.96 -16.16 -8.23
CA ILE A 298 0.44 -15.69 -8.37
C ILE A 298 0.45 -14.19 -8.66
N VAL A 299 -0.40 -13.71 -9.57
CA VAL A 299 -0.53 -12.29 -9.87
C VAL A 299 -0.99 -11.50 -8.63
N ASN A 300 -1.92 -12.04 -7.83
CA ASN A 300 -2.36 -11.40 -6.58
C ASN A 300 -1.24 -11.33 -5.53
N LEU A 301 -0.45 -12.40 -5.38
CA LEU A 301 0.73 -12.39 -4.50
C LEU A 301 1.70 -11.28 -4.92
N LEU A 302 2.03 -11.20 -6.21
CA LEU A 302 2.95 -10.20 -6.74
C LEU A 302 2.42 -8.76 -6.59
N SER A 303 1.13 -8.55 -6.86
CA SER A 303 0.53 -7.21 -6.94
C SER A 303 0.02 -6.68 -5.59
N ASN A 304 -0.29 -7.54 -4.62
CA ASN A 304 -0.78 -7.11 -3.32
C ASN A 304 0.23 -7.42 -2.21
N ASP A 305 0.66 -8.68 -2.06
CA ASP A 305 1.51 -9.11 -0.95
C ASP A 305 2.93 -8.54 -1.06
N VAL A 306 3.55 -8.62 -2.24
CA VAL A 306 4.93 -8.13 -2.42
C VAL A 306 5.00 -6.59 -2.36
N ASN A 307 3.95 -5.89 -2.78
CA ASN A 307 3.87 -4.43 -2.67
C ASN A 307 3.81 -3.91 -1.21
N ARG A 308 3.50 -4.76 -0.22
CA ARG A 308 3.52 -4.35 1.20
C ARG A 308 4.94 -4.10 1.72
N PHE A 309 5.94 -4.76 1.12
CA PHE A 309 7.34 -4.60 1.53
C PHE A 309 7.87 -3.18 1.31
N ASP A 310 7.35 -2.44 0.31
CA ASP A 310 7.72 -1.04 0.09
C ASP A 310 7.35 -0.16 1.29
N LYS A 311 6.17 -0.41 1.87
CA LYS A 311 5.61 0.40 2.97
C LYS A 311 6.23 0.04 4.31
N VAL A 312 6.30 -1.25 4.64
CA VAL A 312 6.71 -1.70 5.97
C VAL A 312 8.12 -1.25 6.32
N VAL A 313 9.04 -1.24 5.34
CA VAL A 313 10.43 -0.82 5.52
C VAL A 313 10.50 0.66 5.93
N THR A 314 9.56 1.50 5.50
CA THR A 314 9.48 2.90 5.94
C THR A 314 8.97 3.04 7.37
N PHE A 315 8.07 2.15 7.80
CA PHE A 315 7.41 2.25 9.11
C PHE A 315 8.14 1.53 10.25
N LEU A 316 9.02 0.56 9.97
CA LEU A 316 9.68 -0.24 11.00
C LEU A 316 10.47 0.60 12.01
N HIS A 317 11.12 1.69 11.57
CA HIS A 317 11.85 2.57 12.49
C HIS A 317 10.94 3.32 13.48
N ILE A 318 9.69 3.58 13.11
CA ILE A 318 8.73 4.31 13.95
C ILE A 318 8.34 3.49 15.19
N LEU A 319 8.40 2.16 15.12
CA LEU A 319 8.00 1.28 16.24
C LEU A 319 8.88 1.42 17.48
N TRP A 320 10.16 1.75 17.34
CA TRP A 320 11.05 1.97 18.49
C TRP A 320 11.31 3.46 18.75
N ILE A 321 11.28 4.29 17.71
CA ILE A 321 11.41 5.74 17.86
C ILE A 321 10.16 6.38 18.46
N GLY A 322 8.96 5.85 18.20
CA GLY A 322 7.74 6.35 18.81
C GLY A 322 7.78 6.33 20.34
N PRO A 323 8.07 5.17 20.98
CA PRO A 323 8.27 5.09 22.42
C PRO A 323 9.43 5.95 22.93
N LEU A 324 10.57 5.95 22.23
CA LEU A 324 11.72 6.76 22.60
C LEU A 324 11.37 8.26 22.63
N MET A 325 10.70 8.74 21.58
CA MET A 325 10.25 10.13 21.45
C MET A 325 9.23 10.49 22.53
N ALA A 326 8.30 9.59 22.86
CA ALA A 326 7.39 9.80 23.97
C ALA A 326 8.16 9.97 25.28
N ILE A 327 9.11 9.09 25.59
CA ILE A 327 9.93 9.18 26.81
C ILE A 327 10.73 10.49 26.85
N THR A 328 11.39 10.87 25.77
CA THR A 328 12.18 12.11 25.70
C THR A 328 11.32 13.34 25.97
N VAL A 329 10.14 13.44 25.32
CA VAL A 329 9.25 14.57 25.52
C VAL A 329 8.62 14.58 26.91
N ILE A 330 8.30 13.41 27.47
CA ILE A 330 7.86 13.27 28.86
C ILE A 330 8.90 13.89 29.81
N ILE A 331 10.18 13.56 29.63
CA ILE A 331 11.28 14.09 30.46
C ILE A 331 11.42 15.61 30.28
N LEU A 332 11.37 16.11 29.05
CA LEU A 332 11.52 17.56 28.80
C LEU A 332 10.35 18.37 29.37
N ILE A 333 9.11 17.91 29.18
CA ILE A 333 7.95 18.60 29.75
C ILE A 333 7.95 18.50 31.29
N TRP A 334 8.44 17.40 31.85
CA TRP A 334 8.63 17.25 33.30
C TRP A 334 9.61 18.29 33.85
N MET A 335 10.73 18.52 33.16
CA MET A 335 11.72 19.52 33.58
C MET A 335 11.15 20.94 33.60
N GLU A 336 10.21 21.26 32.70
CA GLU A 336 9.69 22.62 32.52
C GLU A 336 8.42 22.94 33.32
N ILE A 337 7.50 21.98 33.41
CA ILE A 337 6.16 22.18 34.02
C ILE A 337 6.02 21.38 35.33
N GLY A 338 7.01 20.56 35.68
CA GLY A 338 7.03 19.74 36.87
C GLY A 338 5.91 18.71 36.89
N ILE A 339 5.28 18.55 38.07
CA ILE A 339 4.34 17.45 38.33
C ILE A 339 3.05 17.51 37.51
N SER A 340 2.69 18.70 37.04
CA SER A 340 1.50 18.96 36.21
C SER A 340 1.56 18.21 34.87
N SER A 341 2.77 17.90 34.40
CA SER A 341 3.01 17.14 33.17
C SER A 341 2.37 15.74 33.20
N PHE A 342 2.30 15.07 34.36
CA PHE A 342 1.69 13.74 34.49
C PHE A 342 0.23 13.71 34.04
N ALA A 343 -0.53 14.78 34.27
CA ALA A 343 -1.93 14.86 33.85
C ALA A 343 -2.05 14.83 32.32
N GLY A 344 -1.24 15.62 31.61
CA GLY A 344 -1.20 15.60 30.15
C GLY A 344 -0.66 14.30 29.57
N MET A 345 0.31 13.68 30.24
CA MET A 345 0.90 12.39 29.84
C MET A 345 -0.10 11.24 30.00
N ALA A 346 -0.87 11.23 31.08
CA ALA A 346 -1.96 10.27 31.26
C ALA A 346 -2.99 10.37 30.13
N LEU A 347 -3.39 11.59 29.75
CA LEU A 347 -4.30 11.82 28.63
C LEU A 347 -3.72 11.39 27.28
N LEU A 348 -2.43 11.67 27.02
CA LEU A 348 -1.74 11.18 25.82
C LEU A 348 -1.83 9.66 25.69
N ILE A 349 -1.55 8.93 26.78
CA ILE A 349 -1.61 7.46 26.81
C ILE A 349 -3.05 6.99 26.57
N ILE A 350 -4.03 7.58 27.25
CA ILE A 350 -5.45 7.25 27.06
C ILE A 350 -5.87 7.46 25.60
N PHE A 351 -5.47 8.57 24.99
CA PHE A 351 -5.78 8.86 23.58
C PHE A 351 -5.09 7.91 22.62
N MET A 352 -3.85 7.50 22.90
CA MET A 352 -3.13 6.50 22.11
C MET A 352 -3.83 5.12 22.14
N LEU A 353 -4.32 4.71 23.32
CA LEU A 353 -5.10 3.47 23.48
C LEU A 353 -6.45 3.56 22.76
N LEU A 354 -7.15 4.69 22.90
CA LEU A 354 -8.42 4.94 22.24
C LEU A 354 -8.26 4.91 20.70
N GLN A 355 -7.17 5.48 20.19
CA GLN A 355 -6.84 5.45 18.75
C GLN A 355 -6.63 4.02 18.23
N SER A 356 -5.97 3.17 19.02
CA SER A 356 -5.78 1.76 18.68
C SER A 356 -7.11 1.00 18.61
N PHE A 357 -8.09 1.36 19.45
CA PHE A 357 -9.44 0.82 19.39
C PHE A 357 -10.18 1.29 18.13
N PHE A 358 -10.11 2.58 17.78
CA PHE A 358 -10.67 3.11 16.53
C PHE A 358 -10.11 2.37 15.30
N GLY A 359 -8.80 2.07 15.29
CA GLY A 359 -8.17 1.28 14.22
C GLY A 359 -8.84 -0.09 13.99
N LYS A 360 -9.18 -0.83 15.06
CA LYS A 360 -9.90 -2.12 14.94
C LYS A 360 -11.30 -1.94 14.35
N LEU A 361 -11.99 -0.86 14.72
CA LEU A 361 -13.31 -0.54 14.20
C LEU A 361 -13.25 -0.19 12.70
N PHE A 362 -12.25 0.58 12.28
CA PHE A 362 -11.98 0.87 10.86
C PHE A 362 -11.79 -0.40 10.04
N LEU A 363 -10.94 -1.32 10.53
CA LEU A 363 -10.71 -2.61 9.87
C LEU A 363 -12.00 -3.43 9.73
N SER A 364 -12.82 -3.49 10.79
CA SER A 364 -14.12 -4.18 10.77
C SER A 364 -15.09 -3.61 9.73
N LEU A 365 -15.18 -2.27 9.66
CA LEU A 365 -16.03 -1.60 8.68
C LEU A 365 -15.53 -1.78 7.25
N ARG A 366 -14.21 -1.68 7.04
CA ARG A 366 -13.58 -1.90 5.73
C ARG A 366 -13.84 -3.31 5.20
N ASN A 367 -13.76 -4.33 6.05
CA ASN A 367 -14.07 -5.72 5.68
C ASN A 367 -15.55 -5.87 5.27
N LYS A 368 -16.48 -5.22 5.98
CA LYS A 368 -17.90 -5.22 5.62
C LYS A 368 -18.14 -4.51 4.29
N ILE A 369 -17.49 -3.37 4.05
CA ILE A 369 -17.58 -2.63 2.77
C ILE A 369 -17.08 -3.51 1.62
N ALA A 370 -15.94 -4.18 1.79
CA ALA A 370 -15.39 -5.11 0.80
C ALA A 370 -16.39 -6.21 0.44
N ALA A 371 -16.99 -6.89 1.43
CA ALA A 371 -17.97 -7.95 1.19
C ALA A 371 -19.21 -7.49 0.40
N PHE A 372 -19.75 -6.29 0.70
CA PHE A 372 -20.87 -5.72 -0.06
C PHE A 372 -20.44 -5.31 -1.48
N THR A 373 -19.24 -4.78 -1.63
CA THR A 373 -18.67 -4.38 -2.92
C THR A 373 -18.49 -5.60 -3.83
N ASP A 374 -17.94 -6.69 -3.31
CA ASP A 374 -17.75 -7.95 -4.05
C ASP A 374 -19.08 -8.53 -4.51
N THR A 375 -20.10 -8.52 -3.65
CA THR A 375 -21.45 -8.98 -4.00
C THR A 375 -22.04 -8.15 -5.14
N ARG A 376 -21.94 -6.82 -5.06
CA ARG A 376 -22.43 -5.92 -6.12
C ARG A 376 -21.68 -6.13 -7.44
N LEU A 377 -20.35 -6.22 -7.39
CA LEU A 377 -19.52 -6.42 -8.58
C LEU A 377 -19.82 -7.77 -9.24
N ARG A 378 -20.01 -8.83 -8.47
CA ARG A 378 -20.42 -10.14 -8.99
C ARG A 378 -21.75 -10.07 -9.73
N THR A 379 -22.80 -9.54 -9.09
CA THR A 379 -24.11 -9.39 -9.73
C THR A 379 -24.05 -8.51 -10.98
N MET A 380 -23.25 -7.44 -10.94
CA MET A 380 -23.05 -6.57 -12.10
C MET A 380 -22.37 -7.31 -13.26
N ASN A 381 -21.38 -8.16 -12.96
CA ASN A 381 -20.72 -9.00 -13.96
C ASN A 381 -21.68 -10.00 -14.60
N ASP A 382 -22.56 -10.63 -13.81
CA ASP A 382 -23.59 -11.56 -14.31
C ASP A 382 -24.57 -10.87 -15.26
N VAL A 383 -24.99 -9.64 -14.92
CA VAL A 383 -25.87 -8.80 -15.76
C VAL A 383 -25.19 -8.41 -17.08
N ILE A 384 -23.93 -8.00 -17.05
CA ILE A 384 -23.17 -7.62 -18.26
C ILE A 384 -23.01 -8.84 -19.18
N THR A 385 -22.69 -9.99 -18.61
CA THR A 385 -22.51 -11.24 -19.37
C THR A 385 -23.83 -11.68 -20.00
N GLY A 386 -24.97 -11.50 -19.30
CA GLY A 386 -26.31 -11.85 -19.78
C GLY A 386 -27.06 -10.76 -20.55
N ILE A 387 -26.41 -9.67 -20.97
CA ILE A 387 -27.09 -8.44 -21.41
C ILE A 387 -28.05 -8.67 -22.58
N ARG A 388 -27.70 -9.54 -23.53
CA ARG A 388 -28.54 -9.82 -24.71
C ARG A 388 -29.88 -10.43 -24.33
N THR A 389 -29.88 -11.41 -23.42
CA THR A 389 -31.09 -12.05 -22.90
C THR A 389 -31.94 -11.06 -22.11
N ILE A 390 -31.30 -10.25 -21.27
CA ILE A 390 -31.98 -9.22 -20.47
C ILE A 390 -32.71 -8.21 -21.36
N LYS A 391 -32.10 -7.79 -22.46
CA LYS A 391 -32.73 -6.89 -23.45
C LYS A 391 -33.90 -7.55 -24.15
N MET A 392 -33.78 -8.82 -24.55
CA MET A 392 -34.88 -9.57 -25.19
C MET A 392 -36.13 -9.67 -24.30
N TYR A 393 -35.95 -9.83 -22.98
CA TYR A 393 -37.04 -9.91 -22.01
C TYR A 393 -37.42 -8.57 -21.35
N ALA A 394 -36.78 -7.47 -21.73
CA ALA A 394 -36.96 -6.14 -21.14
C ALA A 394 -36.80 -6.10 -19.59
N TRP A 395 -35.91 -6.93 -19.03
CA TRP A 395 -35.63 -7.02 -17.58
C TRP A 395 -34.69 -5.94 -17.04
N GLU A 396 -34.38 -4.92 -17.84
CA GLU A 396 -33.39 -3.89 -17.51
C GLU A 396 -33.75 -3.13 -16.22
N LYS A 397 -35.03 -2.74 -16.07
CA LYS A 397 -35.49 -1.98 -14.89
C LYS A 397 -35.42 -2.80 -13.60
N SER A 398 -35.87 -4.05 -13.60
CA SER A 398 -35.89 -4.90 -12.41
C SER A 398 -34.47 -5.24 -11.91
N LEU A 399 -33.54 -5.49 -12.83
CA LEU A 399 -32.13 -5.72 -12.50
C LEU A 399 -31.41 -4.44 -12.08
N ALA A 400 -31.72 -3.29 -12.69
CA ALA A 400 -31.21 -1.99 -12.25
C ALA A 400 -31.64 -1.68 -10.80
N GLU A 401 -32.89 -1.98 -10.44
CA GLU A 401 -33.37 -1.84 -9.06
C GLU A 401 -32.65 -2.79 -8.09
N LEU A 402 -32.38 -4.04 -8.49
CA LEU A 402 -31.60 -4.98 -7.71
C LEU A 402 -30.19 -4.45 -7.41
N ILE A 403 -29.48 -3.97 -8.43
CA ILE A 403 -28.14 -3.39 -8.28
C ILE A 403 -28.21 -2.13 -7.40
N THR A 404 -29.24 -1.30 -7.56
CA THR A 404 -29.44 -0.10 -6.73
C THR A 404 -29.68 -0.46 -5.26
N ARG A 405 -30.43 -1.54 -4.96
CA ARG A 405 -30.59 -2.04 -3.58
C ARG A 405 -29.26 -2.50 -2.98
N LEU A 406 -28.44 -3.22 -3.74
CA LEU A 406 -27.10 -3.63 -3.29
C LEU A 406 -26.20 -2.40 -3.04
N ARG A 407 -26.23 -1.43 -3.95
CA ARG A 407 -25.48 -0.17 -3.83
C ARG A 407 -25.91 0.65 -2.60
N ARG A 408 -27.20 0.69 -2.25
CA ARG A 408 -27.66 1.36 -1.01
C ARG A 408 -27.08 0.71 0.25
N LYS A 409 -27.01 -0.62 0.31
CA LYS A 409 -26.39 -1.34 1.44
C LYS A 409 -24.89 -1.04 1.53
N GLU A 410 -24.19 -1.03 0.40
CA GLU A 410 -22.77 -0.67 0.29
C GLU A 410 -22.53 0.77 0.77
N ILE A 411 -23.27 1.75 0.23
CA ILE A 411 -23.18 3.17 0.58
C ILE A 411 -23.45 3.40 2.06
N SER A 412 -24.43 2.70 2.66
CA SER A 412 -24.70 2.82 4.10
C SER A 412 -23.48 2.47 4.96
N LYS A 413 -22.68 1.47 4.54
CA LYS A 413 -21.44 1.11 5.25
C LYS A 413 -20.30 2.07 4.94
N ILE A 414 -20.16 2.51 3.70
CA ILE A 414 -19.19 3.54 3.30
C ILE A 414 -19.42 4.82 4.09
N LEU A 415 -20.68 5.26 4.22
CA LEU A 415 -21.03 6.48 4.95
C LEU A 415 -20.67 6.37 6.44
N ARG A 416 -20.92 5.21 7.08
CA ARG A 416 -20.48 4.96 8.46
C ARG A 416 -18.96 5.02 8.60
N SER A 417 -18.20 4.47 7.65
CA SER A 417 -16.74 4.59 7.64
C SER A 417 -16.31 6.04 7.50
N SER A 418 -16.95 6.80 6.59
CA SER A 418 -16.63 8.21 6.36
C SER A 418 -16.94 9.09 7.58
N TYR A 419 -18.03 8.82 8.32
CA TYR A 419 -18.30 9.51 9.59
C TYR A 419 -17.24 9.19 10.64
N LEU A 420 -16.82 7.92 10.73
CA LEU A 420 -15.77 7.52 11.65
C LEU A 420 -14.42 8.16 11.29
N ASP A 421 -14.07 8.24 10.01
CA ASP A 421 -12.89 8.94 9.50
C ASP A 421 -12.92 10.43 9.87
N GLY A 422 -14.08 11.08 9.69
CA GLY A 422 -14.29 12.47 10.11
C GLY A 422 -14.12 12.67 11.63
N MET A 423 -14.72 11.78 12.44
CA MET A 423 -14.56 11.79 13.89
C MET A 423 -13.11 11.60 14.31
N ASN A 424 -12.37 10.70 13.65
CA ASN A 424 -10.96 10.47 13.90
C ASN A 424 -10.10 11.71 13.59
N LEU A 425 -10.39 12.43 12.48
CA LEU A 425 -9.70 13.67 12.14
C LEU A 425 -9.97 14.77 13.18
N ILE A 426 -11.23 14.94 13.59
CA ILE A 426 -11.63 15.91 14.63
C ILE A 426 -10.95 15.55 15.97
N PHE A 427 -10.94 14.27 16.33
CA PHE A 427 -10.29 13.78 17.54
C PHE A 427 -8.79 14.09 17.52
N PHE A 428 -8.09 13.82 16.41
CA PHE A 428 -6.66 14.11 16.27
C PHE A 428 -6.34 15.61 16.39
N ASP A 429 -7.17 16.49 15.83
CA ASP A 429 -6.98 17.95 15.95
C ASP A 429 -7.31 18.47 17.36
N THR A 430 -8.34 17.92 18.00
CA THR A 430 -8.82 18.34 19.33
C THR A 430 -7.96 17.79 20.46
N ALA A 431 -7.41 16.58 20.32
CA ALA A 431 -6.64 15.87 21.35
C ALA A 431 -5.50 16.73 21.92
N SER A 432 -4.68 17.37 21.08
CA SER A 432 -3.58 18.23 21.56
C SER A 432 -4.09 19.44 22.35
N LYS A 433 -5.24 20.01 21.99
CA LYS A 433 -5.82 21.15 22.68
C LYS A 433 -6.33 20.74 24.07
N VAL A 434 -6.98 19.58 24.16
CA VAL A 434 -7.46 19.02 25.44
C VAL A 434 -6.29 18.66 26.36
N ILE A 435 -5.24 18.02 25.83
CA ILE A 435 -4.03 17.70 26.61
C ILE A 435 -3.40 18.98 27.17
N LEU A 436 -3.18 19.99 26.33
CA LEU A 436 -2.60 21.26 26.76
C LEU A 436 -3.46 21.97 27.79
N PHE A 437 -4.78 22.01 27.58
CA PHE A 437 -5.72 22.61 28.52
C PHE A 437 -5.59 21.96 29.90
N VAL A 438 -5.64 20.63 29.98
CA VAL A 438 -5.53 19.91 31.26
C VAL A 438 -4.17 20.12 31.91
N THR A 439 -3.06 20.08 31.16
CA THR A 439 -1.71 20.31 31.70
C THR A 439 -1.55 21.71 32.29
N PHE A 440 -2.06 22.75 31.62
CA PHE A 440 -1.95 24.12 32.14
C PHE A 440 -2.95 24.41 33.25
N THR A 441 -4.15 23.83 33.20
CA THR A 441 -5.10 23.91 34.32
C THR A 441 -4.51 23.31 35.59
N THR A 442 -3.91 22.11 35.51
CA THR A 442 -3.25 21.52 36.69
C THR A 442 -2.06 22.34 37.17
N TYR A 443 -1.28 22.95 36.24
CA TYR A 443 -0.17 23.83 36.60
C TYR A 443 -0.60 25.07 37.40
N VAL A 444 -1.71 25.71 37.00
CA VAL A 444 -2.28 26.86 37.71
C VAL A 444 -2.91 26.44 39.04
N LEU A 445 -3.58 25.28 39.09
CA LEU A 445 -4.15 24.76 40.34
C LEU A 445 -3.08 24.43 41.39
N LEU A 446 -1.85 24.10 40.96
CA LEU A 446 -0.68 23.91 41.82
C LEU A 446 -0.05 25.25 42.29
N GLY A 447 -0.62 26.39 41.90
CA GLY A 447 -0.18 27.72 42.33
C GLY A 447 0.96 28.33 41.51
N ASN A 448 1.32 27.73 40.37
CA ASN A 448 2.40 28.23 39.53
C ASN A 448 1.92 29.30 38.53
N MET A 449 2.79 30.25 38.20
CA MET A 449 2.53 31.30 37.21
C MET A 449 2.94 30.84 35.81
N ILE A 450 2.02 30.90 34.85
CA ILE A 450 2.28 30.51 33.46
C ILE A 450 3.14 31.57 32.76
N THR A 451 4.28 31.17 32.19
CA THR A 451 5.08 32.00 31.28
C THR A 451 4.81 31.66 29.81
N VAL A 452 4.99 32.64 28.90
CA VAL A 452 4.72 32.43 27.46
C VAL A 452 5.71 31.43 26.83
N SER A 453 6.94 31.38 27.34
CA SER A 453 8.00 30.44 26.91
C SER A 453 7.60 28.99 27.19
N GLN A 454 7.20 28.71 28.43
CA GLN A 454 6.72 27.38 28.84
C GLN A 454 5.50 26.92 28.03
N VAL A 455 4.53 27.83 27.79
CA VAL A 455 3.36 27.50 26.96
C VAL A 455 3.78 27.09 25.56
N PHE A 456 4.65 27.87 24.95
CA PHE A 456 5.07 27.62 23.58
C PHE A 456 5.85 26.31 23.45
N LEU A 457 6.79 26.05 24.37
CA LEU A 457 7.54 24.81 24.38
C LEU A 457 6.61 23.61 24.53
N ALA A 458 5.71 23.64 25.52
CA ALA A 458 4.76 22.55 25.77
C ALA A 458 3.90 22.26 24.54
N VAL A 459 3.34 23.31 23.92
CA VAL A 459 2.53 23.21 22.70
C VAL A 459 3.29 22.47 21.61
N THR A 460 4.55 22.85 21.40
CA THR A 460 5.36 22.30 20.31
C THR A 460 5.78 20.85 20.59
N LEU A 461 6.20 20.54 21.82
CA LEU A 461 6.57 19.19 22.24
C LEU A 461 5.38 18.22 22.21
N TYR A 462 4.20 18.62 22.71
CA TYR A 462 2.98 17.81 22.63
C TYR A 462 2.56 17.56 21.18
N GLN A 463 2.68 18.55 20.29
CA GLN A 463 2.41 18.36 18.86
C GLN A 463 3.38 17.36 18.22
N ALA A 464 4.65 17.39 18.60
CA ALA A 464 5.65 16.46 18.08
C ALA A 464 5.34 14.99 18.45
N VAL A 465 5.02 14.73 19.73
CA VAL A 465 4.63 13.39 20.21
C VAL A 465 3.31 12.95 19.60
N LYS A 466 2.32 13.84 19.49
CA LYS A 466 1.03 13.51 18.86
C LYS A 466 1.23 12.95 17.46
N PHE A 467 2.04 13.60 16.64
CA PHE A 467 2.27 13.17 15.26
C PHE A 467 2.90 11.77 15.21
N THR A 468 3.95 11.52 15.99
CA THR A 468 4.62 10.21 15.99
C THR A 468 3.77 9.12 16.66
N GLY A 469 3.22 9.41 17.84
CA GLY A 469 2.55 8.42 18.70
C GLY A 469 1.10 8.14 18.34
N ILE A 470 0.28 9.15 18.01
CA ILE A 470 -1.15 8.95 17.72
C ILE A 470 -1.37 8.63 16.24
N LEU A 471 -0.60 9.23 15.32
CA LEU A 471 -0.82 9.02 13.88
C LEU A 471 0.07 7.92 13.31
N LEU A 472 1.39 8.06 13.41
CA LEU A 472 2.32 7.18 12.70
C LEU A 472 2.50 5.80 13.34
N PHE A 473 2.51 5.72 14.67
CA PHE A 473 2.74 4.47 15.38
C PHE A 473 1.65 3.41 15.14
N PRO A 474 0.33 3.71 15.16
CA PRO A 474 -0.69 2.75 14.78
C PRO A 474 -0.56 2.28 13.33
N MET A 475 -0.23 3.18 12.40
CA MET A 475 0.01 2.83 10.99
C MET A 475 1.21 1.88 10.85
N ALA A 476 2.25 2.06 11.67
CA ALA A 476 3.40 1.18 11.68
C ALA A 476 3.03 -0.24 12.17
N ILE A 477 2.24 -0.35 13.23
CA ILE A 477 1.72 -1.63 13.73
C ILE A 477 0.88 -2.32 12.66
N GLU A 478 -0.05 -1.59 12.03
CA GLU A 478 -0.90 -2.11 10.96
C GLU A 478 -0.05 -2.63 9.79
N SER A 479 0.91 -1.83 9.32
CA SER A 479 1.78 -2.21 8.21
C SER A 479 2.60 -3.47 8.52
N VAL A 480 3.07 -3.63 9.76
CA VAL A 480 3.80 -4.84 10.17
C VAL A 480 2.87 -6.05 10.22
N ALA A 481 1.68 -5.93 10.82
CA ALA A 481 0.71 -7.01 10.89
C ALA A 481 0.28 -7.51 9.50
N GLU A 482 0.01 -6.60 8.57
CA GLU A 482 -0.31 -6.94 7.18
C GLU A 482 0.85 -7.64 6.47
N THR A 483 2.09 -7.19 6.71
CA THR A 483 3.28 -7.79 6.10
C THR A 483 3.53 -9.19 6.63
N ILE A 484 3.34 -9.42 7.94
CA ILE A 484 3.45 -10.77 8.54
C ILE A 484 2.44 -11.72 7.89
N ALA A 485 1.18 -11.29 7.74
CA ALA A 485 0.16 -12.08 7.06
C ALA A 485 0.51 -12.34 5.59
N SER A 486 1.11 -11.37 4.90
CA SER A 486 1.56 -11.49 3.51
C SER A 486 2.72 -12.48 3.36
N VAL A 487 3.71 -12.43 4.26
CA VAL A 487 4.81 -13.39 4.29
C VAL A 487 4.31 -14.80 4.58
N GLN A 488 3.32 -14.96 5.46
CA GLN A 488 2.71 -16.26 5.71
C GLN A 488 2.04 -16.82 4.44
N ARG A 489 1.31 -15.99 3.68
CA ARG A 489 0.71 -16.42 2.39
C ARG A 489 1.77 -16.81 1.37
N ILE A 490 2.84 -16.03 1.25
CA ILE A 490 3.96 -16.34 0.35
C ILE A 490 4.65 -17.65 0.79
N LYS A 491 4.87 -17.84 2.10
CA LYS A 491 5.45 -19.08 2.65
C LYS A 491 4.60 -20.30 2.30
N VAL A 492 3.28 -20.22 2.53
CA VAL A 492 2.36 -21.31 2.19
C VAL A 492 2.41 -21.62 0.69
N TRP A 493 2.34 -20.59 -0.17
CA TRP A 493 2.48 -20.78 -1.62
C TRP A 493 3.80 -21.46 -2.01
N TRP A 494 4.89 -21.04 -1.37
CA TRP A 494 6.22 -21.59 -1.60
C TRP A 494 6.35 -23.07 -1.18
N GLN A 495 5.66 -23.47 -0.10
CA GLN A 495 5.68 -24.81 0.47
C GLN A 495 4.77 -25.84 -0.23
N ILE A 496 3.80 -25.42 -1.06
CA ILE A 496 2.91 -26.31 -1.85
C ILE A 496 3.70 -27.22 -2.84
N THR A 497 5.02 -27.10 -2.90
CA THR A 497 5.91 -27.83 -3.81
C THR A 497 6.51 -29.12 -3.23
N PHE A 498 6.26 -29.49 -1.98
CA PHE A 498 6.67 -30.79 -1.42
C PHE A 498 5.52 -31.80 -1.46
#